data_AF-A0AAU2I6I8-F1
#
_entry.id   AF-A0AAU2I6I8-F1
#
_cell.length_a   1.000
_cell.length_b   1.000
_cell.length_c   1.000
_cell.angle_alpha   90.00
_cell.angle_beta   90.00
_cell.angle_gamma   90.00
#
_symmetry.space_group_name_H-M   'P 1'
#
loop_
_entity.id
_entity.type
_entity.pdbx_description
1 polymer ?
#
loop_
_entity_poly.entity_id
_entity_poly.type
_entity_poly.pdbx_seq_one_letter_code
_entity_poly.pdbx_strand_id
1 'polypeptide(L)'
;MPLEFGLWRVDDKPVRVATRPMPLESRLEELIEADPGILGHPLLLIGRQVLTQHGKVVDLLGMDAEGGLHVLELKRDRTPREVVAQVLDYGSWVQELTNEQIRDIYTSYARARGLAEELDEAFALRFGEAPPEALKQRQWHTRSGDQPCREVARRRNPSGPTTSPTPPT
;
A
#
# COMPACT_ATOMS: atom_id res chain seq x y z
N MET A 1 -16.00 -12.69 25.24
CA MET A 1 -15.29 -13.84 24.64
C MET A 1 -14.40 -13.29 23.54
N PRO A 2 -13.09 -13.61 23.51
CA PRO A 2 -12.25 -13.23 22.39
C PRO A 2 -12.67 -14.00 21.13
N LEU A 3 -12.70 -13.32 20.00
CA LEU A 3 -12.95 -13.91 18.70
C LEU A 3 -11.68 -14.63 18.24
N GLU A 4 -11.74 -15.95 18.08
CA GLU A 4 -10.62 -16.74 17.55
C GLU A 4 -10.74 -16.86 16.03
N PHE A 5 -9.69 -16.44 15.32
CA PHE A 5 -9.61 -16.54 13.87
C PHE A 5 -8.72 -17.72 13.46
N GLY A 6 -9.17 -18.49 12.48
CA GLY A 6 -8.38 -19.54 11.83
C GLY A 6 -8.24 -19.27 10.33
N LEU A 7 -7.07 -19.55 9.78
CA LEU A 7 -6.81 -19.49 8.34
C LEU A 7 -6.57 -20.92 7.83
N TRP A 8 -7.18 -21.27 6.70
CA TRP A 8 -6.97 -22.55 6.01
C TRP A 8 -6.53 -22.27 4.58
N ARG A 9 -5.47 -22.96 4.13
CA ARG A 9 -5.13 -23.05 2.71
C ARG A 9 -5.88 -24.25 2.14
N VAL A 10 -6.61 -24.04 1.04
CA VAL A 10 -7.35 -25.10 0.36
C VAL A 10 -6.71 -25.30 -1.00
N ASP A 11 -5.82 -26.28 -1.08
CA ASP A 11 -5.33 -26.81 -2.35
C ASP A 11 -6.25 -28.00 -2.71
N ASP A 12 -5.86 -29.26 -2.41
CA ASP A 12 -6.74 -30.44 -2.53
C ASP A 12 -7.54 -30.75 -1.26
N LYS A 13 -6.96 -30.48 -0.08
CA LYS A 13 -7.58 -30.66 1.24
C LYS A 13 -7.33 -29.42 2.10
N PRO A 14 -8.27 -29.02 2.98
CA PRO A 14 -8.05 -27.89 3.87
C PRO A 14 -6.91 -28.15 4.85
N VAL A 15 -5.86 -27.34 4.77
CA VAL A 15 -4.73 -27.35 5.71
C VAL A 15 -4.80 -26.09 6.55
N ARG A 16 -4.93 -26.24 7.88
CA ARG A 16 -4.91 -25.10 8.79
C ARG A 16 -3.53 -24.45 8.77
N VAL A 17 -3.47 -23.16 8.50
CA VAL A 17 -2.25 -22.37 8.56
C VAL A 17 -1.94 -22.10 10.02
N ALA A 18 -0.83 -22.67 10.51
CA ALA A 18 -0.36 -22.42 11.86
C ALA A 18 0.16 -20.99 11.97
N THR A 19 -0.36 -20.22 12.92
CA THR A 19 0.25 -18.95 13.30
C THR A 19 1.59 -19.24 13.97
N ARG A 20 2.66 -18.64 13.46
CA ARG A 20 3.98 -18.67 14.09
C ARG A 20 4.38 -17.23 14.38
N PRO A 21 4.91 -16.94 15.58
CA PRO A 21 5.54 -15.64 15.80
C PRO A 21 6.68 -15.47 14.79
N MET A 22 6.72 -14.35 14.09
CA MET A 22 7.83 -13.98 13.22
C MET A 22 8.82 -13.16 14.06
N PRO A 23 10.00 -13.70 14.42
CA PRO A 23 10.83 -13.07 15.43
C PRO A 23 11.72 -11.94 14.88
N LEU A 24 12.03 -11.91 13.58
CA LEU A 24 13.08 -11.04 13.03
C LEU A 24 12.50 -10.02 12.03
N GLU A 25 12.71 -8.73 12.29
CA GLU A 25 12.31 -7.63 11.40
C GLU A 25 12.93 -7.77 10.01
N SER A 26 14.21 -8.16 9.94
CA SER A 26 14.89 -8.40 8.66
C SER A 26 14.25 -9.54 7.84
N ARG A 27 13.62 -10.51 8.49
CA ARG A 27 12.88 -11.56 7.80
C ARG A 27 11.58 -11.03 7.20
N LEU A 28 10.94 -10.08 7.87
CA LEU A 28 9.76 -9.41 7.32
C LEU A 28 10.15 -8.52 6.13
N GLU A 29 11.29 -7.82 6.21
CA GLU A 29 11.83 -7.07 5.07
C GLU A 29 12.08 -7.98 3.87
N GLU A 30 12.72 -9.14 4.06
CA GLU A 30 12.95 -10.12 2.98
C GLU A 30 11.66 -10.61 2.34
N LEU A 31 10.61 -10.83 3.13
CA LEU A 31 9.33 -11.30 2.63
C LEU A 31 8.60 -10.22 1.83
N ILE A 32 8.58 -8.99 2.34
CA ILE A 32 8.01 -7.84 1.62
C ILE A 32 8.81 -7.54 0.36
N GLU A 33 10.13 -7.72 0.39
CA GLU A 33 10.98 -7.53 -0.78
C GLU A 33 10.77 -8.58 -1.86
N ALA A 34 10.58 -9.83 -1.46
CA ALA A 34 10.25 -10.91 -2.40
C ALA A 34 8.84 -10.76 -3.00
N ASP A 35 7.88 -10.27 -2.22
CA ASP A 35 6.51 -10.02 -2.67
C ASP A 35 5.90 -8.80 -1.97
N PRO A 36 6.00 -7.60 -2.58
CA PRO A 36 5.37 -6.40 -2.05
C PRO A 36 3.84 -6.49 -1.98
N GLY A 37 3.22 -7.44 -2.71
CA GLY A 37 1.77 -7.66 -2.72
C GLY A 37 1.21 -8.05 -1.35
N ILE A 38 2.04 -8.54 -0.43
CA ILE A 38 1.67 -8.85 0.97
C ILE A 38 1.11 -7.62 1.69
N LEU A 39 1.48 -6.41 1.28
CA LEU A 39 1.00 -5.14 1.85
C LEU A 39 -0.42 -4.76 1.42
N GLY A 40 -1.03 -5.53 0.52
CA GLY A 40 -2.39 -5.30 0.00
C GLY A 40 -2.51 -4.14 -0.99
N HIS A 41 -1.39 -3.47 -1.30
CA HIS A 41 -1.33 -2.37 -2.26
C HIS A 41 -0.15 -2.60 -3.21
N PRO A 42 -0.30 -2.34 -4.51
CA PRO A 42 0.78 -2.54 -5.46
C PRO A 42 1.85 -1.46 -5.26
N LEU A 43 3.03 -1.88 -4.79
CA LEU A 43 4.21 -1.03 -4.68
C LEU A 43 5.35 -1.59 -5.54
N LEU A 44 6.14 -0.68 -6.10
CA LEU A 44 7.49 -0.93 -6.59
C LEU A 44 8.45 -0.62 -5.44
N LEU A 45 9.24 -1.60 -4.99
CA LEU A 45 10.31 -1.29 -4.05
C LEU A 45 11.46 -0.63 -4.79
N ILE A 46 11.87 0.51 -4.26
CA ILE A 46 12.95 1.32 -4.83
C ILE A 46 14.18 1.41 -3.93
N GLY A 47 14.07 0.98 -2.67
CA GLY A 47 15.18 1.01 -1.75
C GLY A 47 14.94 0.14 -0.53
N ARG A 48 16.05 -0.32 0.06
CA ARG A 48 16.10 -1.05 1.33
C ARG A 48 17.20 -0.46 2.20
N GLN A 49 16.91 -0.31 3.50
CA GLN A 49 17.85 0.26 4.47
C GLN A 49 18.43 1.60 3.99
N VAL A 50 17.57 2.50 3.54
CA VAL A 50 17.94 3.78 2.92
C VAL A 50 18.36 4.77 4.00
N LEU A 51 19.60 5.24 3.94
CA LEU A 51 20.12 6.27 4.85
C LEU A 51 19.54 7.63 4.48
N THR A 52 18.90 8.28 5.44
CA THR A 52 18.37 9.64 5.30
C THR A 52 19.44 10.67 5.67
N GLN A 53 19.26 11.90 5.19
CA GLN A 53 20.14 13.04 5.52
C GLN A 53 20.23 13.36 7.02
N HIS A 54 19.26 12.91 7.81
CA HIS A 54 19.21 13.10 9.26
C HIS A 54 19.88 11.94 10.03
N GLY A 55 20.58 11.03 9.33
CA GLY A 55 21.30 9.91 9.93
C GLY A 55 20.40 8.75 10.39
N LYS A 56 19.13 8.73 9.96
CA LYS A 56 18.19 7.63 10.22
C LYS A 56 18.16 6.67 9.03
N VAL A 57 17.77 5.43 9.26
CA VAL A 57 17.67 4.41 8.22
C VAL A 57 16.22 3.98 8.07
N VAL A 58 15.70 4.11 6.85
CA VAL A 58 14.38 3.62 6.45
C VAL A 58 14.48 2.15 6.07
N ASP A 59 13.66 1.27 6.67
CA ASP A 59 13.74 -0.17 6.40
C ASP A 59 13.47 -0.50 4.93
N LEU A 60 12.35 -0.02 4.38
CA LEU A 60 12.03 -0.12 2.95
C LEU A 60 11.42 1.18 2.42
N LEU A 61 11.75 1.52 1.17
CA LEU A 61 11.17 2.62 0.42
C LEU A 61 10.48 2.06 -0.82
N GLY A 62 9.19 2.37 -0.96
CA GLY A 62 8.36 1.96 -2.08
C GLY A 62 7.82 3.15 -2.88
N MET A 63 7.36 2.87 -4.10
CA MET A 63 6.67 3.80 -4.97
C MET A 63 5.34 3.19 -5.42
N ASP A 64 4.26 3.97 -5.39
CA ASP A 64 2.95 3.57 -5.93
C ASP A 64 2.80 3.90 -7.42
N ALA A 65 1.68 3.49 -8.02
CA ALA A 65 1.38 3.75 -9.43
C ALA A 65 1.22 5.24 -9.76
N GLU A 66 0.95 6.09 -8.77
CA GLU A 66 0.87 7.54 -8.95
C GLU A 66 2.23 8.24 -8.80
N GLY A 67 3.32 7.49 -8.64
CA GLY A 67 4.68 8.00 -8.38
C GLY A 67 4.88 8.53 -6.96
N GLY A 68 3.96 8.20 -6.04
CA GLY A 68 4.00 8.51 -4.62
C GLY A 68 5.01 7.65 -3.88
N LEU A 69 5.82 8.26 -3.02
CA LEU A 69 6.80 7.56 -2.19
C LEU A 69 6.20 7.11 -0.85
N HIS A 70 6.43 5.84 -0.51
CA HIS A 70 5.95 5.19 0.70
C HIS A 70 7.12 4.72 1.55
N VAL A 71 7.19 5.18 2.78
CA VAL A 71 8.19 4.75 3.76
C VAL A 71 7.60 3.64 4.61
N LEU A 72 8.25 2.47 4.61
CA LEU A 72 7.83 1.33 5.41
C LEU A 72 8.85 1.12 6.53
N GLU A 73 8.39 1.26 7.77
CA GLU A 73 9.15 0.92 8.98
C GLU A 73 8.48 -0.29 9.64
N LEU A 74 9.25 -1.33 9.92
CA LEU A 74 8.73 -2.62 10.39
C LEU A 74 8.89 -2.83 11.90
N LYS A 75 9.48 -1.84 12.59
CA LYS A 75 9.82 -1.96 14.01
C LYS A 75 8.60 -2.01 14.91
N ARG A 76 8.52 -3.08 15.72
CA ARG A 76 7.36 -3.36 16.58
C ARG A 76 7.44 -2.72 17.97
N ASP A 77 8.65 -2.45 18.45
CA ASP A 77 8.90 -2.05 19.84
C ASP A 77 9.22 -0.56 19.98
N ARG A 78 8.39 0.32 19.40
CA ARG A 78 8.54 1.77 19.51
C ARG A 78 7.46 2.39 20.39
N THR A 79 7.87 3.37 21.20
CA THR A 79 6.92 4.22 21.94
C THR A 79 6.14 5.11 20.96
N PRO A 80 4.90 5.52 21.29
CA PRO A 80 4.13 6.41 20.43
C PRO A 80 4.87 7.70 20.04
N ARG A 81 5.68 8.23 20.95
CA ARG A 81 6.51 9.42 20.70
C ARG A 81 7.59 9.18 19.65
N GLU A 82 8.25 8.02 19.69
CA GLU A 82 9.27 7.63 18.71
C GLU A 82 8.67 7.43 17.32
N VAL A 83 7.45 6.86 17.26
CA VAL A 83 6.71 6.70 16.00
C VAL A 83 6.38 8.07 15.40
N VAL A 84 5.80 8.99 16.18
CA VAL A 84 5.43 10.32 15.66
C VAL A 84 6.64 11.11 15.17
N ALA A 85 7.71 11.17 15.96
CA ALA A 85 8.93 11.89 15.56
C ALA A 85 9.51 11.32 14.26
N GLN A 86 9.52 9.99 14.12
CA GLN A 86 10.04 9.34 12.93
C GLN A 86 9.17 9.55 11.69
N VAL A 87 7.84 9.49 11.83
CA VAL A 87 6.91 9.78 10.72
C VAL A 87 7.11 11.20 10.21
N LEU A 88 7.31 12.17 11.10
CA LEU A 88 7.59 13.55 10.72
C LEU A 88 8.95 13.69 10.03
N ASP A 89 10.00 13.08 10.58
CA ASP A 89 11.35 13.15 10.00
C ASP A 89 11.39 12.53 8.59
N TYR A 90 10.75 11.37 8.41
CA TYR A 90 10.67 10.71 7.11
C TYR A 90 9.77 11.48 6.14
N GLY A 91 8.65 12.01 6.61
CA GLY A 91 7.77 12.84 5.80
C GLY A 91 8.46 14.10 5.29
N SER A 92 9.33 14.72 6.10
CA SER A 92 10.15 15.87 5.68
C SER A 92 11.19 15.44 4.66
N TRP A 93 11.94 14.38 4.94
CA TRP A 93 13.00 13.89 4.07
C TRP A 93 12.48 13.48 2.68
N VAL A 94 11.37 12.74 2.61
CA VAL A 94 10.77 12.33 1.33
C VAL A 94 10.33 13.53 0.49
N GLN A 95 9.87 14.61 1.11
CA GLN A 95 9.48 15.84 0.41
C GLN A 95 10.67 16.60 -0.17
N GLU A 96 11.87 16.40 0.37
CA GLU A 96 13.08 17.07 -0.09
C GLU A 96 13.80 16.29 -1.21
N LEU A 97 13.38 15.03 -1.48
CA LEU A 97 13.97 14.21 -2.53
C LEU A 97 13.64 14.73 -3.93
N THR A 98 14.67 14.97 -4.73
CA THR A 98 14.54 15.25 -6.16
C THR A 98 14.35 13.97 -6.97
N ASN A 99 13.80 14.09 -8.18
CA ASN A 99 13.69 12.96 -9.11
C ASN A 99 15.04 12.25 -9.34
N GLU A 100 16.13 13.01 -9.42
CA GLU A 100 17.49 12.48 -9.59
C GLU A 100 17.91 11.66 -8.36
N GLN A 101 17.69 12.17 -7.15
CA GLN A 101 17.99 11.43 -5.93
C GLN A 101 17.15 10.14 -5.81
N ILE A 102 15.90 10.16 -6.25
CA ILE A 102 15.05 8.96 -6.26
C ILE A 102 15.62 7.91 -7.22
N ARG A 103 16.06 8.34 -8.41
CA ARG A 103 16.73 7.46 -9.38
C ARG A 103 18.03 6.90 -8.81
N ASP A 104 18.85 7.72 -8.15
CA ASP A 104 20.10 7.28 -7.53
C ASP A 104 19.89 6.23 -6.42
N ILE A 105 18.84 6.43 -5.60
CA ILE A 105 18.41 5.46 -4.58
C ILE A 105 18.06 4.13 -5.26
N TYR A 106 17.25 4.17 -6.33
CA TYR A 106 16.86 2.99 -7.07
C TYR A 106 18.06 2.30 -7.75
N THR A 107 18.94 3.04 -8.43
CA THR A 107 20.13 2.48 -9.09
C THR A 107 21.03 1.77 -8.08
N SER A 108 21.20 2.36 -6.89
CA SER A 108 21.97 1.74 -5.80
C SER A 108 21.32 0.44 -5.31
N TYR A 109 19.99 0.45 -5.17
CA TYR A 109 19.20 -0.72 -4.80
C TYR A 109 19.25 -1.82 -5.87
N ALA A 110 19.02 -1.48 -7.14
CA ALA A 110 19.06 -2.38 -8.29
C ALA A 110 20.42 -3.06 -8.40
N ARG A 111 21.51 -2.29 -8.28
CA ARG A 111 22.88 -2.84 -8.27
C ARG A 111 23.09 -3.83 -7.12
N ALA A 112 22.62 -3.51 -5.91
CA ALA A 112 22.76 -4.40 -4.75
C ALA A 112 21.99 -5.72 -4.92
N ARG A 113 20.93 -5.72 -5.75
CA ARG A 113 20.07 -6.88 -6.03
C ARG A 113 20.34 -7.57 -7.36
N GLY A 114 21.23 -7.02 -8.19
CA GLY A 114 21.52 -7.52 -9.53
C GLY A 114 20.34 -7.35 -10.50
N LEU A 115 19.50 -6.33 -10.29
CA LEU A 115 18.45 -5.94 -11.22
C LEU A 115 19.06 -5.16 -12.38
N ALA A 116 18.56 -5.40 -13.60
CA ALA A 116 19.11 -4.81 -14.81
C ALA A 116 18.34 -3.56 -15.24
N GLU A 117 17.09 -3.47 -14.83
CA GLU A 117 16.12 -2.47 -15.21
C GLU A 117 16.39 -1.17 -14.47
N GLU A 118 16.39 -0.06 -15.19
CA GLU A 118 16.36 1.28 -14.59
C GLU A 118 14.99 1.59 -13.98
N LEU A 119 14.91 2.66 -13.18
CA LEU A 119 13.69 2.98 -12.42
C LEU A 119 12.43 3.02 -13.31
N ASP A 120 12.53 3.65 -14.47
CA ASP A 120 11.38 3.86 -15.36
C ASP A 120 10.93 2.55 -16.01
N GLU A 121 11.88 1.67 -16.32
CA GLU A 121 11.60 0.34 -16.86
C GLU A 121 10.97 -0.55 -15.79
N ALA A 122 11.52 -0.55 -14.58
CA ALA A 122 10.97 -1.29 -13.46
C ALA A 122 9.56 -0.80 -13.08
N PHE A 123 9.33 0.51 -13.15
CA PHE A 123 8.01 1.10 -12.97
C PHE A 123 7.03 0.61 -14.05
N ALA A 124 7.42 0.66 -15.32
CA ALA A 124 6.60 0.18 -16.43
C ALA A 124 6.30 -1.32 -16.33
N LEU A 125 7.27 -2.15 -15.92
CA LEU A 125 7.05 -3.57 -15.67
C LEU A 125 6.08 -3.81 -14.52
N ARG A 126 6.12 -2.98 -13.47
CA ARG A 126 5.30 -3.14 -12.27
C ARG A 126 3.86 -2.69 -12.46
N PHE A 127 3.65 -1.59 -13.19
CA PHE A 127 2.37 -0.88 -13.27
C PHE A 127 1.77 -0.85 -14.69
N GLY A 128 2.54 -1.21 -15.72
CA GLY A 128 2.08 -1.25 -17.11
C GLY A 128 2.07 0.11 -17.83
N GLU A 129 2.59 1.15 -17.18
CA GLU A 129 2.66 2.52 -17.73
C GLU A 129 3.99 3.18 -17.36
N ALA A 130 4.39 4.24 -18.08
CA ALA A 130 5.58 4.99 -17.73
C ALA A 130 5.38 5.78 -16.42
N PRO A 131 6.43 6.00 -15.63
CA PRO A 131 6.31 6.84 -14.43
C PRO A 131 5.88 8.26 -14.79
N PRO A 132 5.11 8.93 -13.92
CA PRO A 132 4.81 10.36 -14.08
C PRO A 132 6.10 11.20 -14.19
N GLU A 133 6.11 12.24 -15.04
CA GLU A 133 7.28 13.14 -15.19
C GLU A 133 7.73 13.76 -13.85
N ALA A 134 6.76 14.04 -12.96
CA ALA A 134 7.01 14.43 -11.59
C ALA A 134 6.63 13.27 -10.67
N LEU A 135 7.62 12.64 -10.03
CA LEU A 135 7.39 11.67 -8.97
C LEU A 135 6.77 12.43 -7.80
N LYS A 136 5.52 12.11 -7.47
CA LYS A 136 4.68 12.96 -6.62
C LYS A 136 5.05 12.77 -5.16
N GLN A 137 5.52 13.84 -4.54
CA GLN A 137 5.73 13.95 -3.09
C GLN A 137 4.38 14.17 -2.39
N ARG A 138 3.61 13.10 -2.14
CA ARG A 138 2.26 13.27 -1.58
C ARG A 138 2.27 13.34 -0.05
N GLN A 139 1.85 14.49 0.48
CA GLN A 139 1.42 14.68 1.87
C GLN A 139 0.24 13.74 2.19
N TRP A 140 0.30 13.05 3.33
CA TRP A 140 -0.83 12.34 3.90
C TRP A 140 -1.92 13.35 4.27
N HIS A 141 -3.04 13.34 3.54
CA HIS A 141 -4.31 13.83 4.06
C HIS A 141 -5.25 12.63 4.11
N THR A 142 -5.22 11.87 5.20
CA THR A 142 -6.41 11.10 5.58
C THR A 142 -7.50 12.10 5.95
N ARG A 143 -8.30 12.53 4.97
CA ARG A 143 -9.66 12.97 5.28
C ARG A 143 -10.42 11.75 5.75
N SER A 144 -10.37 11.51 7.06
CA SER A 144 -11.37 10.71 7.76
C SER A 144 -12.70 11.44 7.57
N GLY A 145 -13.47 11.07 6.55
CA GLY A 145 -14.68 11.83 6.23
C GLY A 145 -15.54 11.35 5.06
N ASP A 146 -15.02 10.68 4.05
CA ASP A 146 -15.83 10.30 2.88
C ASP A 146 -16.04 8.78 2.79
N GLN A 147 -16.94 8.28 3.62
CA GLN A 147 -17.75 7.12 3.24
C GLN A 147 -18.89 7.64 2.33
N PRO A 148 -18.99 7.22 1.05
CA PRO A 148 -20.26 7.32 0.36
C PRO A 148 -21.11 6.12 0.79
N CYS A 149 -21.73 6.21 1.96
CA CYS A 149 -22.78 5.29 2.36
C CYS A 149 -24.13 5.99 2.21
N ARG A 150 -24.95 5.44 1.29
CA ARG A 150 -26.40 5.62 1.08
C ARG A 150 -26.86 6.72 0.13
N GLU A 151 -27.19 6.32 -1.10
CA GLU A 151 -28.39 6.82 -1.81
C GLU A 151 -28.80 5.86 -2.96
N VAL A 152 -29.38 4.69 -2.64
CA VAL A 152 -30.24 3.97 -3.60
C VAL A 152 -31.42 3.35 -2.85
N ALA A 153 -32.39 4.17 -2.45
CA ALA A 153 -33.77 3.74 -2.21
C ALA A 153 -34.65 4.97 -1.98
N ARG A 154 -34.93 5.75 -3.04
CA ARG A 154 -36.10 6.66 -3.14
C ARG A 154 -36.21 7.27 -4.54
N ARG A 155 -36.80 6.53 -5.47
CA ARG A 155 -37.60 7.10 -6.58
C ARG A 155 -38.89 6.29 -6.64
N ARG A 156 -39.93 6.81 -5.99
CA ARG A 156 -41.09 7.49 -6.61
C ARG A 156 -41.95 6.55 -7.45
N ASN A 157 -43.01 6.11 -6.77
CA ASN A 157 -44.34 5.79 -7.26
C ASN A 157 -44.78 6.67 -8.46
N PRO A 158 -45.38 6.08 -9.51
CA PRO A 158 -46.36 6.76 -10.34
C PRO A 158 -47.74 6.12 -10.15
N SER A 159 -48.63 6.84 -9.47
CA SER A 159 -50.07 6.60 -9.50
C SER A 159 -50.65 7.03 -10.86
N GLY A 160 -51.32 6.10 -11.55
CA GLY A 160 -52.16 6.34 -12.73
C GLY A 160 -52.92 5.05 -13.12
N PRO A 161 -54.20 5.13 -13.55
CA PRO A 161 -55.23 4.16 -13.20
C PRO A 161 -55.31 2.96 -14.15
N THR A 162 -55.70 1.79 -13.64
CA THR A 162 -56.16 0.67 -14.47
C THR A 162 -57.47 0.15 -13.93
N THR A 163 -58.54 0.57 -14.62
CA THR A 163 -59.88 0.02 -14.58
C THR A 163 -59.85 -1.50 -14.82
N SER A 164 -60.51 -2.27 -13.97
CA SER A 164 -60.82 -3.68 -14.21
C SER A 164 -62.35 -3.86 -14.22
N PRO A 165 -62.94 -4.51 -15.23
CA PRO A 165 -64.38 -4.71 -15.32
C PRO A 165 -64.81 -5.98 -14.56
N THR A 166 -66.00 -5.92 -13.99
CA THR A 166 -66.80 -7.01 -13.43
C THR A 166 -67.09 -8.09 -14.48
N PRO A 167 -67.11 -9.39 -14.14
CA PRO A 167 -67.78 -10.40 -14.95
C PRO A 167 -69.21 -10.68 -14.41
N PRO A 168 -70.18 -11.04 -15.27
CA PRO A 168 -71.50 -11.53 -14.89
C PRO A 168 -71.42 -13.05 -14.58
N THR A 169 -72.30 -13.73 -13.86
CA THR A 169 -73.68 -13.53 -13.40
C THR A 169 -73.82 -14.18 -12.02
#